data_AF-A0A5C7AAG7-F1
#
_entry.id   AF-A0A5C7AAG7-F1
#
_cell.length_a   1.000
_cell.length_b   1.000
_cell.length_c   1.000
_cell.angle_alpha   90.00
_cell.angle_beta   90.00
_cell.angle_gamma   90.00
#
_symmetry.space_group_name_H-M   'P 1'
#
loop_
_entity.id
_entity.type
_entity.pdbx_description
1 polymer ?
#
loop_
_entity_poly.entity_id
_entity_poly.type
_entity_poly.pdbx_seq_one_letter_code
_entity_poly.pdbx_strand_id
1 'polypeptide(L)'
;MSYTVIGSFRTSHNYASEHIAAELDVSVEEYNRIESGDQILTTEQAARLADFYKVDPALFFLKGLSVTNYNHGANSHSGPITTYNNSYGFKEIVEKLMIENDELKKELQKFK
;
A
#
# COMPACT_ATOMS: atom_id res chain seq x y z
N MET A 1 -5.56 4.54 16.96
CA MET A 1 -6.00 4.43 15.56
C MET A 1 -5.10 3.42 14.88
N SER A 2 -5.67 2.42 14.22
CA SER A 2 -4.92 1.50 13.37
C SER A 2 -4.71 2.19 12.03
N TYR A 3 -3.50 2.63 11.72
CA TYR A 3 -3.21 3.19 10.40
C TYR A 3 -3.04 2.05 9.40
N THR A 4 -3.62 2.21 8.22
CA THR A 4 -3.26 1.40 7.05
C THR A 4 -1.78 1.60 6.69
N VAL A 5 -1.26 0.76 5.80
CA VAL A 5 0.11 0.90 5.29
C VAL A 5 0.31 2.28 4.67
N ILE A 6 -0.65 2.75 3.87
CA ILE A 6 -0.59 4.09 3.26
C ILE A 6 -0.52 5.22 4.32
N GLY A 7 -1.31 5.14 5.40
CA GLY A 7 -1.25 6.13 6.49
C GLY A 7 0.08 6.13 7.24
N SER A 8 0.67 4.94 7.39
CA SER A 8 2.00 4.77 8.01
C SER A 8 3.09 5.40 7.15
N PHE A 9 3.04 5.20 5.83
CA PHE A 9 3.97 5.80 4.86
C PHE A 9 3.81 7.33 4.78
N ARG A 10 2.58 7.85 4.71
CA ARG A 10 2.33 9.29 4.70
C ARG A 10 2.94 9.96 5.94
N THR A 11 2.67 9.39 7.13
CA THR A 11 3.14 9.94 8.40
C THR A 11 4.66 9.86 8.52
N SER A 12 5.29 8.75 8.12
CA SER A 12 6.75 8.59 8.20
C SER A 12 7.51 9.54 7.27
N HIS A 13 6.91 9.92 6.15
CA HIS A 13 7.48 10.89 5.19
C HIS A 13 7.01 12.33 5.46
N ASN A 14 6.21 12.56 6.51
CA ASN A 14 5.66 13.86 6.87
C ASN A 14 4.86 14.53 5.74
N TYR A 15 4.12 13.73 4.97
CA TYR A 15 3.25 14.24 3.91
C TYR A 15 1.87 14.63 4.45
N ALA A 16 1.32 15.68 3.88
CA ALA A 16 -0.08 16.07 4.11
C ALA A 16 -1.01 15.14 3.32
N SER A 17 -2.25 14.98 3.79
CA SER A 17 -3.25 14.12 3.13
C SER A 17 -3.52 14.58 1.68
N GLU A 18 -3.53 15.89 1.46
CA GLU A 18 -3.70 16.55 0.17
C GLU A 18 -2.61 16.14 -0.82
N HIS A 19 -1.38 15.93 -0.35
CA HIS A 19 -0.28 15.55 -1.21
C HIS A 19 -0.47 14.14 -1.77
N ILE A 20 -0.91 13.20 -0.92
CA ILE A 20 -1.15 11.82 -1.35
C ILE A 20 -2.44 11.70 -2.16
N ALA A 21 -3.47 12.47 -1.82
CA ALA A 21 -4.69 12.57 -2.61
C ALA A 21 -4.39 13.05 -4.05
N ALA A 22 -3.52 14.06 -4.19
CA ALA A 22 -3.08 14.54 -5.50
C ALA A 22 -2.29 13.48 -6.29
N GLU A 23 -1.37 12.75 -5.65
CA GLU A 23 -0.61 11.66 -6.29
C GLU A 23 -1.53 10.55 -6.81
N LEU A 24 -2.60 10.27 -6.08
CA LEU A 24 -3.61 9.26 -6.42
C LEU A 24 -4.68 9.76 -7.40
N ASP A 25 -4.71 11.06 -7.71
CA ASP A 25 -5.76 11.71 -8.51
C ASP A 25 -7.17 11.49 -7.92
N VAL A 26 -7.29 11.67 -6.60
CA VAL A 26 -8.56 11.52 -5.85
C VAL A 26 -8.83 12.72 -4.94
N SER A 27 -10.07 12.83 -4.47
CA SER A 27 -10.43 13.82 -3.42
C SER A 27 -9.74 13.51 -2.08
N VAL A 28 -9.55 14.53 -1.24
CA VAL A 28 -8.99 14.36 0.10
C VAL A 28 -9.91 13.50 0.97
N GLU A 29 -11.22 13.66 0.82
CA GLU A 29 -12.23 12.84 1.49
C GLU A 29 -12.09 11.36 1.11
N GLU A 30 -11.92 11.07 -0.18
CA GLU A 30 -11.68 9.71 -0.66
C GLU A 30 -10.37 9.14 -0.11
N TYR A 31 -9.29 9.92 -0.17
CA TYR A 31 -8.02 9.53 0.43
C TYR A 31 -8.17 9.19 1.92
N ASN A 32 -8.91 10.00 2.68
CA ASN A 32 -9.11 9.75 4.11
C ASN A 32 -9.89 8.45 4.38
N ARG A 33 -10.86 8.09 3.52
CA ARG A 33 -11.54 6.77 3.59
C ARG A 33 -10.57 5.62 3.26
N ILE A 34 -9.66 5.84 2.32
CA ILE A 34 -8.63 4.85 1.98
C ILE A 34 -7.65 4.69 3.15
N GLU A 35 -7.17 5.78 3.73
CA GLU A 35 -6.23 5.77 4.84
C GLU A 35 -6.82 5.12 6.10
N SER A 36 -8.10 5.37 6.38
CA SER A 36 -8.81 4.76 7.52
C SER A 36 -9.13 3.28 7.30
N GLY A 37 -9.03 2.80 6.05
CA GLY A 37 -9.36 1.42 5.67
C GLY A 37 -10.85 1.19 5.38
N ASP A 38 -11.66 2.25 5.39
CA ASP A 38 -13.08 2.21 5.01
C ASP A 38 -13.25 1.95 3.50
N GLN A 39 -12.24 2.32 2.70
CA GLN A 39 -12.18 2.07 1.26
C GLN A 39 -10.86 1.36 0.91
N ILE A 40 -10.93 0.32 0.06
CA ILE A 40 -9.75 -0.42 -0.40
C ILE A 40 -9.17 0.29 -1.64
N LEU A 41 -7.85 0.35 -1.75
CA LEU A 41 -7.14 0.82 -2.94
C LEU A 41 -7.46 -0.04 -4.17
N THR A 42 -7.54 0.59 -5.34
CA THR A 42 -7.45 -0.15 -6.61
C THR A 42 -6.02 -0.61 -6.87
N THR A 43 -5.85 -1.59 -7.75
CA THR A 43 -4.53 -2.07 -8.20
C THR A 43 -3.69 -0.95 -8.81
N GLU A 44 -4.32 -0.05 -9.57
CA GLU A 44 -3.69 1.10 -10.21
C GLU A 44 -3.20 2.11 -9.18
N GLN A 45 -4.01 2.42 -8.17
CA GLN A 45 -3.61 3.32 -7.09
C GLN A 45 -2.47 2.72 -6.26
N ALA A 46 -2.51 1.41 -5.98
CA ALA A 46 -1.41 0.74 -5.31
C ALA A 46 -0.10 0.76 -6.12
N ALA A 47 -0.19 0.60 -7.46
CA ALA A 47 0.97 0.72 -8.35
C ALA A 47 1.56 2.14 -8.36
N ARG A 48 0.72 3.18 -8.40
CA ARG A 48 1.20 4.57 -8.30
C ARG A 48 1.91 4.84 -6.97
N LEU A 49 1.33 4.39 -5.86
CA LEU A 49 1.95 4.55 -4.55
C LEU A 49 3.25 3.76 -4.42
N ALA A 50 3.31 2.57 -5.02
CA ALA A 50 4.52 1.76 -5.09
C ALA A 50 5.63 2.49 -5.84
N ASP A 51 5.32 3.11 -6.98
CA ASP A 51 6.26 3.91 -7.75
C ASP A 51 6.69 5.18 -7.00
N PHE A 52 5.76 5.83 -6.30
CA PHE A 52 6.03 7.03 -5.51
C PHE A 52 6.94 6.73 -4.31
N TYR A 53 6.62 5.70 -3.52
CA TYR A 53 7.38 5.32 -2.33
C TYR A 53 8.55 4.36 -2.60
N LYS A 54 8.72 3.90 -3.85
CA LYS A 54 9.74 2.91 -4.26
C LYS A 54 9.64 1.60 -3.48
N VAL A 55 8.44 1.04 -3.40
CA VAL A 55 8.14 -0.23 -2.71
C VAL A 55 7.31 -1.18 -3.57
N ASP A 56 7.08 -2.40 -3.10
CA ASP A 56 6.21 -3.37 -3.78
C ASP A 56 4.71 -3.00 -3.58
N PRO A 57 3.88 -2.94 -4.63
CA PRO A 57 2.46 -2.58 -4.52
C PRO A 57 1.64 -3.55 -3.67
N ALA A 58 2.04 -4.81 -3.55
CA ALA A 58 1.36 -5.79 -2.71
C ALA A 58 1.36 -5.39 -1.22
N LEU A 59 2.31 -4.55 -0.78
CA LEU A 59 2.38 -4.08 0.60
C LEU A 59 1.13 -3.33 1.02
N PHE A 60 0.51 -2.55 0.13
CA PHE A 60 -0.68 -1.74 0.47
C PHE A 60 -1.93 -2.57 0.74
N PHE A 61 -1.91 -3.85 0.34
CA PHE A 61 -3.02 -4.76 0.51
C PHE A 61 -2.86 -5.69 1.73
N LEU A 62 -1.68 -5.72 2.36
CA LEU A 62 -1.41 -6.57 3.51
C LEU A 62 -2.21 -6.08 4.73
N LYS A 63 -3.19 -6.89 5.17
CA LYS A 63 -3.86 -6.68 6.46
C LYS A 63 -2.87 -6.99 7.59
N GLY A 64 -2.60 -6.00 8.45
CA GLY A 64 -1.89 -6.22 9.72
C GLY A 64 -0.43 -5.78 9.80
N LEU A 65 0.09 -4.96 8.88
CA LEU A 65 1.44 -4.38 9.00
C LEU A 65 1.55 -3.24 10.04
N SER A 66 0.72 -3.24 11.09
CA SER A 66 0.92 -2.34 12.23
C SER A 66 2.10 -2.85 13.06
N VAL A 67 3.33 -2.55 12.63
CA VAL A 67 4.50 -2.62 13.50
C VAL A 67 5.06 -1.22 13.65
N THR A 68 4.44 -0.43 14.52
CA THR A 68 5.08 0.78 15.02
C THR A 68 6.14 0.36 16.04
N ASN A 69 7.39 0.20 15.60
CA ASN A 69 8.49 -0.07 16.52
C ASN A 69 9.04 1.25 17.08
N TYR A 70 8.61 1.64 18.27
CA TYR A 70 9.23 2.71 19.06
C TYR A 70 10.37 2.15 19.91
N ASN A 71 11.54 2.02 19.31
CA ASN A 71 12.76 1.68 20.03
C ASN A 71 13.41 2.93 20.64
N HIS A 72 12.93 3.36 21.82
CA HIS A 72 13.49 4.51 22.57
C HIS A 72 14.06 4.08 23.94
N GLY A 73 14.91 3.05 23.96
CA GLY A 73 15.54 2.53 25.17
C GLY A 73 16.99 2.12 24.96
N ALA A 74 17.81 2.21 26.01
CA ALA A 74 19.27 2.10 25.99
C ALA A 74 19.86 0.71 25.64
N ASN A 75 19.06 -0.22 25.06
CA ASN A 75 19.50 -1.54 24.59
C ASN A 75 18.80 -1.96 23.27
N SER A 76 18.34 -0.98 22.47
CA SER A 76 17.71 -1.26 21.18
C SER A 76 18.72 -1.80 20.15
N HIS A 77 18.48 -3.02 19.66
CA HIS A 77 19.19 -3.59 18.52
C HIS A 77 18.41 -3.26 17.24
N SER A 78 18.82 -2.20 16.54
CA SER A 78 18.38 -1.95 15.17
C SER A 78 19.13 -2.89 14.24
N GLY A 79 18.53 -4.02 13.91
CA GLY A 79 19.02 -4.97 12.91
C GLY A 79 17.87 -5.44 12.02
N PRO A 80 18.15 -5.87 10.79
CA PRO A 80 17.12 -6.42 9.90
C PRO A 80 16.47 -7.64 10.57
N ILE A 81 15.15 -7.62 10.69
CA ILE A 81 14.36 -8.77 11.14
C ILE A 81 14.42 -9.80 10.01
N THR A 82 15.18 -10.88 10.21
CA THR A 82 15.42 -11.92 9.19
C THR A 82 14.41 -13.06 9.19
N THR A 83 13.39 -13.01 10.05
CA THR A 83 12.37 -14.07 10.17
C THR A 83 10.95 -13.51 10.14
N TYR A 84 10.48 -13.19 8.93
CA TYR A 84 9.05 -13.08 8.66
C TYR A 84 8.53 -14.40 8.11
N ASN A 85 7.80 -15.17 8.94
CA ASN A 85 7.00 -16.29 8.47
C ASN A 85 5.58 -15.79 8.17
N ASN A 86 5.44 -14.95 7.14
CA ASN A 86 4.13 -14.60 6.59
C ASN A 86 3.82 -15.65 5.52
N SER A 87 2.90 -16.57 5.83
CA SER A 87 2.41 -17.61 4.93
C SER A 87 2.01 -17.00 3.58
N TYR A 88 2.74 -17.40 2.55
CA TYR A 88 2.69 -16.91 1.17
C TYR A 88 1.44 -17.39 0.44
N GLY A 89 0.33 -16.65 0.57
CA GLY A 89 -0.81 -16.81 -0.34
C GLY A 89 -1.28 -15.48 -0.94
N PHE A 90 -1.03 -14.38 -0.23
CA PHE A 90 -1.59 -13.09 -0.61
C PHE A 90 -0.88 -12.44 -1.79
N LYS A 91 0.47 -12.53 -1.84
CA LYS A 91 1.27 -12.02 -2.96
C LYS A 91 0.88 -12.67 -4.29
N GLU A 92 0.75 -14.00 -4.29
CA GLU A 92 0.36 -14.78 -5.46
C GLU A 92 -1.04 -14.42 -5.97
N ILE A 93 -1.97 -14.10 -5.06
CA ILE A 93 -3.32 -13.64 -5.42
C ILE A 93 -3.26 -12.26 -6.07
N VAL A 94 -2.50 -11.32 -5.49
CA VAL A 94 -2.34 -9.96 -6.04
C VAL A 94 -1.69 -10.01 -7.43
N GLU A 95 -0.64 -10.79 -7.61
CA GLU A 95 0.04 -10.97 -8.90
C GLU A 95 -0.92 -11.52 -9.97
N LYS A 96 -1.74 -12.53 -9.63
CA LYS A 96 -2.74 -13.09 -10.56
C LYS A 96 -3.80 -12.05 -10.94
N LEU A 97 -4.31 -11.28 -9.97
CA LEU A 97 -5.31 -10.24 -10.23
C LEU A 97 -4.76 -9.14 -11.14
N MET A 98 -3.49 -8.76 -10.99
CA MET A 98 -2.86 -7.76 -11.86
C MET A 98 -2.72 -8.26 -13.30
N ILE A 99 -2.30 -9.52 -13.48
CA ILE A 99 -2.20 -10.15 -14.82
C ILE A 99 -3.58 -10.18 -15.49
N GLU A 100 -4.61 -10.64 -14.79
CA GLU A 100 -5.97 -10.73 -15.33
C GLU A 100 -6.53 -9.35 -15.72
N ASN A 101 -6.31 -8.32 -14.90
CA ASN A 101 -6.69 -6.94 -15.24
C ASN A 101 -6.02 -6.44 -16.52
N ASP A 102 -4.74 -6.74 -16.72
CA ASP A 102 -4.01 -6.34 -17.93
C ASP A 102 -4.49 -7.06 -19.18
N GLU A 103 -4.86 -8.35 -19.06
CA GLU A 103 -5.46 -9.12 -20.15
C GLU A 103 -6.83 -8.57 -20.53
N LEU A 104 -7.70 -8.28 -19.55
CA LEU A 104 -9.01 -7.68 -19.78
C LEU A 104 -8.93 -6.32 -20.48
N LYS A 105 -7.96 -5.48 -20.09
CA LYS A 105 -7.71 -4.19 -20.76
C LYS A 105 -7.31 -4.38 -22.22
N LYS A 106 -6.47 -5.36 -22.54
CA LYS A 106 -6.08 -5.68 -23.92
C LYS A 106 -7.26 -6.18 -24.74
N GLU A 107 -8.13 -7.00 -24.16
CA GLU A 107 -9.35 -7.45 -24.85
C GLU A 107 -10.31 -6.29 -25.15
N LEU A 108 -10.55 -5.41 -24.18
CA LEU A 108 -11.37 -4.21 -24.36
C LEU A 108 -10.84 -3.29 -25.47
N GLN A 109 -9.53 -3.21 -25.68
CA GLN A 109 -8.94 -2.44 -26.77
C GLN A 109 -9.19 -3.05 -28.15
N LYS A 110 -9.40 -4.37 -28.27
CA LYS A 110 -9.71 -5.02 -29.56
C LYS A 110 -11.11 -4.70 -30.07
N PHE A 111 -11.99 -4.20 -29.22
CA PHE A 111 -13.38 -3.84 -29.55
C PHE A 111 -13.58 -2.34 -29.76
N LYS A 112 -12.50 -1.54 -29.75
CA LYS A 112 -12.50 -0.11 -30.12
C LYS A 112 -11.90 0.05 -31.51
#